data_AF-A0A944GFS3-F1
#
_entry.id   AF-A0A944GFS3-F1
#
_cell.length_a   1.000
_cell.length_b   1.000
_cell.length_c   1.000
_cell.angle_alpha   90.00
_cell.angle_beta   90.00
_cell.angle_gamma   90.00
#
_symmetry.space_group_name_H-M   'P 1'
#
loop_
_entity.id
_entity.type
_entity.pdbx_description
1 polymer ?
#
loop_
_entity_poly.entity_id
_entity_poly.type
_entity_poly.pdbx_seq_one_letter_code
_entity_poly.pdbx_strand_id
1 'polypeptide(L)'
;MTAEEIRSHGLPLPEVDFLPVTLEEKLITYADTFYSKTPAVMRNEKPFEKVVRSISKHGTAAVARLMALHEMWQAVDGECK
;
A
#
# COMPACT_ATOMS: atom_id res chain seq x y z
N MET A 1 -0.91 7.87 4.00
CA MET A 1 -0.66 8.34 5.37
C MET A 1 -1.77 9.32 5.72
N THR A 2 -2.38 9.23 6.89
CA THR A 2 -3.47 10.12 7.31
C THR A 2 -2.94 11.37 8.03
N ALA A 3 -3.77 12.40 8.12
CA ALA A 3 -3.49 13.59 8.93
C ALA A 3 -3.22 13.22 10.40
N GLU A 4 -3.95 12.25 10.94
CA GLU A 4 -3.74 11.72 12.29
C GLU A 4 -2.36 11.10 12.45
N GLU A 5 -1.94 10.26 11.48
CA GLU A 5 -0.63 9.64 11.48
C GLU A 5 0.46 10.74 11.48
N ILE A 6 0.33 11.76 10.62
CA ILE A 6 1.26 12.92 10.56
C ILE A 6 1.38 13.62 11.90
N ARG A 7 0.26 13.96 12.52
CA ARG A 7 0.23 14.64 13.83
C ARG A 7 0.84 13.77 14.92
N SER A 8 0.45 12.50 15.00
CA SER A 8 0.92 11.55 16.02
C SER A 8 2.43 11.28 15.93
N HIS A 9 2.98 11.31 14.72
CA HIS A 9 4.41 11.11 14.46
C HIS A 9 5.22 12.42 14.55
N GLY A 10 4.56 13.57 14.73
CA GLY A 10 5.22 14.88 14.81
C GLY A 10 5.99 15.25 13.54
N LEU A 11 5.49 14.85 12.37
CA LEU A 11 6.18 15.08 11.11
C LEU A 11 6.07 16.56 10.69
N PRO A 12 7.12 17.15 10.06
CA PRO A 12 7.07 18.51 9.53
C PRO A 12 6.32 18.57 8.19
N LEU A 13 5.11 18.02 8.17
CA LEU A 13 4.22 17.94 7.00
C LEU A 13 2.88 18.57 7.35
N PRO A 14 2.12 19.09 6.36
CA PRO A 14 0.75 19.53 6.61
C PRO A 14 -0.11 18.38 7.15
N GLU A 15 -0.94 18.65 8.16
CA GLU A 15 -1.89 17.69 8.74
C GLU A 15 -3.08 17.42 7.79
N VAL A 16 -2.80 16.78 6.65
CA VAL A 16 -3.79 16.39 5.64
C VAL A 16 -3.61 14.93 5.25
N ASP A 17 -4.67 14.33 4.69
CA ASP A 17 -4.62 12.93 4.23
C ASP A 17 -3.86 12.81 2.91
N PHE A 18 -2.79 12.02 2.91
CA PHE A 18 -2.09 11.54 1.72
C PHE A 18 -2.49 10.10 1.43
N LEU A 19 -3.75 9.92 1.05
CA LEU A 19 -4.33 8.64 0.64
C LEU A 19 -4.69 8.68 -0.84
N PRO A 20 -4.62 7.54 -1.56
CA PRO A 20 -5.01 7.50 -2.97
C PRO A 20 -6.52 7.73 -3.11
N VAL A 21 -6.92 8.69 -3.95
CA VAL A 21 -8.31 9.13 -4.12
C VAL A 21 -8.87 8.56 -5.42
N THR A 22 -8.18 8.80 -6.54
CA THR A 22 -8.62 8.35 -7.86
C THR A 22 -8.40 6.85 -8.04
N LEU A 23 -9.03 6.27 -9.07
CA LEU A 23 -8.87 4.84 -9.36
C LEU A 23 -7.42 4.53 -9.77
N GLU A 24 -6.82 5.40 -10.58
CA GLU A 24 -5.44 5.30 -11.06
C GLU A 24 -4.44 5.38 -9.91
N GLU A 25 -4.64 6.32 -8.99
CA GLU A 25 -3.80 6.44 -7.79
C GLU A 25 -3.89 5.18 -6.93
N LYS A 26 -5.09 4.63 -6.74
CA LYS A 26 -5.27 3.41 -5.96
C LYS A 26 -4.63 2.21 -6.64
N LEU A 27 -4.79 2.09 -7.97
CA LEU A 27 -4.16 1.03 -8.76
C LEU A 27 -2.63 1.08 -8.67
N ILE A 28 -2.04 2.26 -8.92
CA ILE A 28 -0.59 2.46 -8.85
C ILE A 28 -0.08 2.20 -7.43
N THR A 29 -0.78 2.72 -6.42
CA THR A 29 -0.43 2.51 -5.01
C THR A 29 -0.45 1.03 -4.65
N TYR A 30 -1.49 0.31 -5.06
CA TYR A 30 -1.60 -1.12 -4.83
C TYR A 30 -0.44 -1.87 -5.51
N ALA A 31 -0.18 -1.62 -6.79
CA ALA A 31 0.90 -2.26 -7.54
C ALA A 31 2.29 -1.99 -6.91
N ASP A 32 2.59 -0.74 -6.51
CA ASP A 32 3.89 -0.36 -5.92
C ASP A 32 4.17 -1.12 -4.62
N THR A 33 3.15 -1.51 -3.85
CA THR A 33 3.33 -2.21 -2.57
C THR A 33 4.05 -3.56 -2.72
N PHE A 34 3.92 -4.20 -3.89
CA PHE A 34 4.50 -5.51 -4.19
C PHE A 34 5.97 -5.46 -4.58
N TYR A 35 6.51 -4.30 -4.97
CA TYR A 35 7.88 -4.20 -5.46
C TYR A 35 8.81 -3.46 -4.48
N SER A 36 10.10 -3.72 -4.58
CA SER A 36 11.13 -3.08 -3.76
C SER A 36 11.84 -1.98 -4.54
N LYS A 37 12.32 -0.95 -3.84
CA LYS A 37 13.17 0.09 -4.42
C LYS A 37 14.67 -0.29 -4.42
N THR A 38 15.00 -1.50 -3.97
CA THR A 38 16.38 -2.02 -3.96
C THR A 38 16.73 -2.61 -5.32
N PRO A 39 17.76 -2.09 -6.04
CA PRO A 39 18.06 -2.49 -7.42
C PRO A 39 18.22 -4.00 -7.64
N ALA A 40 18.87 -4.71 -6.69
CA ALA A 40 19.11 -6.15 -6.79
C ALA A 40 17.84 -7.02 -6.77
N VAL A 41 16.72 -6.50 -6.26
CA VAL A 41 15.45 -7.24 -6.12
C VAL A 41 14.25 -6.45 -6.63
N MET A 42 14.47 -5.35 -7.36
CA MET A 42 13.40 -4.43 -7.78
C MET A 42 12.40 -5.08 -8.74
N ARG A 43 12.85 -6.06 -9.54
CA ARG A 43 11.99 -6.80 -10.48
C ARG A 43 11.27 -7.99 -9.85
N ASN A 44 11.55 -8.28 -8.57
CA ASN A 44 10.96 -9.43 -7.89
C ASN A 44 9.70 -8.97 -7.17
N GLU A 45 8.57 -9.53 -7.57
CA GLU A 45 7.29 -9.32 -6.88
C GLU A 45 7.32 -10.00 -5.51
N LYS A 46 6.85 -9.28 -4.48
CA LYS A 46 6.68 -9.84 -3.14
C LYS A 46 5.36 -10.61 -3.08
N PRO A 47 5.32 -11.83 -2.53
CA PRO A 47 4.03 -12.47 -2.22
C PRO A 47 3.21 -11.62 -1.25
N PHE A 48 1.88 -11.68 -1.37
CA PHE A 48 0.96 -10.84 -0.60
C PHE A 48 1.20 -10.89 0.91
N GLU A 49 1.46 -12.07 1.48
CA GLU A 49 1.79 -12.21 2.91
C GLU A 49 3.00 -11.38 3.35
N LYS A 50 4.03 -11.26 2.49
CA LYS A 50 5.20 -10.41 2.77
C LYS A 50 4.83 -8.93 2.68
N VAL A 51 3.94 -8.54 1.77
CA VAL A 51 3.43 -7.16 1.67
C VAL A 51 2.65 -6.82 2.95
N VAL A 52 1.71 -7.66 3.37
CA VAL A 52 0.93 -7.50 4.62
C VAL A 52 1.86 -7.33 5.82
N ARG A 53 2.87 -8.20 5.97
CA ARG A 53 3.87 -8.11 7.05
C ARG A 53 4.71 -6.83 6.99
N SER A 54 4.99 -6.33 5.80
CA SER A 54 5.73 -5.07 5.63
C SER A 54 4.87 -3.87 6.03
N ILE A 55 3.60 -3.87 5.63
CA ILE A 55 2.66 -2.78 5.89
C ILE A 55 2.24 -2.76 7.37
N SER A 56 2.12 -3.91 8.04
CA SER A 56 1.73 -4.01 9.45
C SER A 56 2.65 -3.25 10.42
N LYS A 57 3.90 -2.97 10.00
CA LYS A 57 4.82 -2.09 10.74
C LYS A 57 4.29 -0.67 10.93
N HIS A 58 3.34 -0.25 10.10
CA HIS A 58 2.68 1.06 10.15
C HIS A 58 1.30 1.00 10.82
N GLY A 59 0.98 -0.09 11.51
CA GLY A 59 -0.26 -0.26 12.28
C GLY A 59 -1.40 -0.93 11.52
N THR A 60 -2.47 -1.25 12.25
CA THR A 60 -3.63 -2.00 11.75
C THR A 60 -4.43 -1.22 10.71
N ALA A 61 -4.53 0.10 10.85
CA ALA A 61 -5.20 0.96 9.87
C ALA A 61 -4.53 0.90 8.49
N ALA A 62 -3.20 0.82 8.43
CA ALA A 62 -2.48 0.67 7.17
C ALA A 62 -2.76 -0.68 6.50
N VAL A 63 -2.85 -1.76 7.29
CA VAL A 63 -3.23 -3.09 6.79
C VAL A 63 -4.67 -3.11 6.29
N ALA A 64 -5.61 -2.50 7.02
CA ALA A 64 -7.00 -2.41 6.59
C ALA A 64 -7.13 -1.70 5.23
N ARG A 65 -6.36 -0.62 5.00
CA ARG A 65 -6.31 0.05 3.69
C ARG A 65 -5.74 -0.86 2.60
N LEU A 66 -4.67 -1.61 2.89
CA LEU A 66 -4.13 -2.60 1.94
C LEU A 66 -5.16 -3.68 1.60
N MET A 67 -5.89 -4.20 2.59
CA MET A 67 -6.92 -5.22 2.39
C MET A 67 -8.07 -4.69 1.52
N ALA A 68 -8.55 -3.48 1.77
CA ALA A 68 -9.57 -2.85 0.93
C ALA A 68 -9.10 -2.70 -0.54
N LEU A 69 -7.84 -2.33 -0.76
CA LEU A 69 -7.26 -2.32 -2.11
C LEU A 69 -7.19 -3.74 -2.68
N HIS A 70 -6.69 -4.71 -1.92
CA HIS A 70 -6.58 -6.09 -2.36
C HIS A 70 -7.93 -6.68 -2.79
N GLU A 71 -9.00 -6.45 -2.04
CA GLU A 71 -10.36 -6.86 -2.40
C GLU A 71 -10.83 -6.28 -3.74
N MET A 72 -10.43 -5.04 -4.08
CA MET A 72 -10.77 -4.42 -5.37
C MET A 72 -10.14 -5.14 -6.57
N TRP A 73 -8.94 -5.73 -6.41
CA TRP A 73 -8.17 -6.32 -7.52
C TRP A 73 -8.02 -7.84 -7.48
N GLN A 74 -8.35 -8.50 -6.37
CA GLN A 74 -8.40 -9.97 -6.28
C GLN A 74 -9.72 -10.58 -6.77
N ALA A 75 -10.73 -9.76 -7.06
CA ALA A 75 -11.97 -10.24 -7.69
C ALA A 75 -11.80 -10.67 -9.17
N VAL A 76 -10.56 -10.69 -9.67
CA VAL A 76 -10.20 -11.06 -11.05
C VAL A 76 -9.22 -12.23 -11.06
N ASP A 77 -9.45 -13.26 -10.24
CA ASP A 77 -8.85 -14.58 -10.48
C ASP A 77 -9.55 -15.21 -11.70
N GLY A 78 -9.08 -14.78 -12.88
CA GLY A 78 -9.60 -15.14 -14.19
C GLY A 78 -8.60 -14.78 -15.28
N GLU A 79 -7.45 -15.44 -15.23
CA GLU A 79 -6.44 -15.56 -16.29
C GLU A 79 -5.69 -14.28 -16.73
N CYS A 80 -4.42 -14.20 -16.32
CA CYS A 80 -3.36 -13.91 -17.28
C CYS A 80 -2.16 -14.78 -16.94
N LYS A 81 -2.03 -15.90 -17.65
CA LYS A 81 -0.75 -16.58 -17.85
C LYS A 81 0.15 -15.73 -18.74
#